data_AF-A0A6B3F772-F1
#
_entry.id   AF-A0A6B3F772-F1
#
_cell.length_a   1.000
_cell.length_b   1.000
_cell.length_c   1.000
_cell.angle_alpha   90.00
_cell.angle_beta   90.00
_cell.angle_gamma   90.00
#
_symmetry.space_group_name_H-M   'P 1'
#
loop_
_entity.id
_entity.type
_entity.pdbx_description
1 polymer ?
#
loop_
_entity_poly.entity_id
_entity_poly.type
_entity_poly.pdbx_seq_one_letter_code
_entity_poly.pdbx_strand_id
1 'polypeptide(L)'
;TGPGSPFLIGVRHHAPSLAAALPALLDAAAPDVLLVELPAEFQPWLGWLAHEETEAPVALAAVPADGPGAGPADERGPAFYPFADFSPELAALRWAAGNGVPVVACDLPLADRAWAGAGPDTPAPAPGADSVPAPGEGTGLSDALRSRLTGRDGDDLWDRLVEALAPGSTPEALRRAALLTGWALRHESEARGGVDRTDLAREAWMRGHIAQALAGGQRPAVVVGAFHAPALLPSATGATRAAGTTEATGAVGVTGVTGTTGATGAVEPTGATATTEATRATETVGDPVPAACTVSLIPYTYPLLDSRSGYPAGIRDPEWQHIVLDAAGDPAALHEALIRTAVRICADLREQGHPYGPADGREIVRVAGDLARLRDLPAPGRGELLEAVQTVLGRGETYGAGRAVALALERVLVGART
;
A
#
# COMPACT_ATOMS: atom_id res chain seq x y z
N THR A 1 5.25 -19.28 -7.97
CA THR A 1 6.24 -18.38 -8.59
C THR A 1 7.24 -19.22 -9.35
N GLY A 2 7.55 -18.86 -10.61
CA GLY A 2 8.66 -19.48 -11.34
C GLY A 2 9.98 -18.77 -10.98
N PRO A 3 11.15 -19.38 -11.24
CA PRO A 3 12.44 -18.72 -11.07
C PRO A 3 12.51 -17.51 -12.01
N GLY A 4 12.51 -16.28 -11.47
CA GLY A 4 12.68 -15.04 -12.22
C GLY A 4 11.60 -13.95 -12.07
N SER A 5 10.57 -14.14 -11.24
CA SER A 5 9.53 -13.11 -10.99
C SER A 5 9.36 -12.80 -9.50
N PRO A 6 9.19 -11.52 -9.10
CA PRO A 6 8.93 -11.18 -7.70
C PRO A 6 7.57 -11.70 -7.23
N PHE A 7 7.46 -12.05 -5.94
CA PHE A 7 6.17 -12.27 -5.30
C PHE A 7 5.62 -10.95 -4.77
N LEU A 8 4.81 -10.28 -5.57
CA LEU A 8 4.19 -9.01 -5.18
C LEU A 8 3.14 -9.23 -4.10
N ILE A 9 2.88 -8.26 -3.25
CA ILE A 9 1.72 -8.16 -2.36
C ILE A 9 1.30 -6.69 -2.41
N GLY A 10 0.16 -6.42 -3.05
CA GLY A 10 -0.42 -5.08 -3.10
C GLY A 10 -1.13 -4.79 -1.80
N VAL A 11 -0.84 -3.65 -1.17
CA VAL A 11 -1.39 -3.25 0.12
C VAL A 11 -1.96 -1.84 0.07
N ARG A 12 -2.75 -1.51 1.09
CA ARG A 12 -3.01 -0.16 1.57
C ARG A 12 -2.32 -0.05 2.93
N HIS A 13 -1.78 1.13 3.26
CA HIS A 13 -1.02 1.40 4.50
C HIS A 13 -1.67 0.88 5.80
N HIS A 14 -2.99 0.87 5.81
CA HIS A 14 -3.81 0.32 6.89
C HIS A 14 -4.87 -0.60 6.27
N ALA A 15 -4.63 -1.92 6.36
CA ALA A 15 -5.47 -2.95 5.77
C ALA A 15 -5.46 -4.18 6.70
N PRO A 16 -6.36 -4.24 7.71
CA PRO A 16 -6.29 -5.25 8.76
C PRO A 16 -6.39 -6.68 8.23
N SER A 17 -7.22 -6.91 7.22
CA SER A 17 -7.36 -8.24 6.63
C SER A 17 -6.08 -8.71 5.94
N LEU A 18 -5.39 -7.81 5.22
CA LEU A 18 -4.11 -8.14 4.60
C LEU A 18 -3.00 -8.29 5.63
N ALA A 19 -2.96 -7.44 6.66
CA ALA A 19 -2.00 -7.57 7.76
C ALA A 19 -2.13 -8.94 8.46
N ALA A 20 -3.35 -9.41 8.70
CA ALA A 20 -3.60 -10.76 9.26
C ALA A 20 -3.18 -11.89 8.30
N ALA A 21 -3.42 -11.72 7.00
CA ALA A 21 -3.09 -12.73 5.99
C ALA A 21 -1.59 -12.77 5.61
N LEU A 22 -0.85 -11.70 5.91
CA LEU A 22 0.50 -11.49 5.42
C LEU A 22 1.51 -12.57 5.84
N PRO A 23 1.54 -13.04 7.11
CA PRO A 23 2.44 -14.11 7.52
C PRO A 23 2.25 -15.37 6.65
N ALA A 24 1.00 -15.78 6.43
CA ALA A 24 0.70 -16.96 5.61
C ALA A 24 1.08 -16.77 4.13
N LEU A 25 0.94 -15.56 3.59
CA LEU A 25 1.39 -15.22 2.23
C LEU A 25 2.91 -15.31 2.11
N LEU A 26 3.64 -14.80 3.10
CA LEU A 26 5.10 -14.78 3.11
C LEU A 26 5.68 -16.18 3.37
N ASP A 27 5.07 -16.97 4.26
CA ASP A 27 5.41 -18.38 4.47
C ASP A 27 5.26 -19.19 3.17
N ALA A 28 4.15 -18.99 2.44
CA ALA A 28 3.90 -19.67 1.18
C ALA A 28 4.84 -19.22 0.06
N ALA A 29 5.25 -17.95 0.05
CA ALA A 29 6.19 -17.40 -0.91
C ALA A 29 7.64 -17.83 -0.63
N ALA A 30 7.96 -18.05 0.65
CA ALA A 30 9.29 -18.37 1.17
C ALA A 30 10.40 -17.48 0.56
N PRO A 31 10.31 -16.14 0.68
CA PRO A 31 11.26 -15.22 0.04
C PRO A 31 12.66 -15.28 0.66
N ASP A 32 13.67 -14.99 -0.15
CA ASP A 32 15.06 -14.84 0.32
C ASP A 32 15.35 -13.38 0.74
N VAL A 33 14.50 -12.44 0.34
CA VAL A 33 14.55 -11.02 0.70
C VAL A 33 13.15 -10.41 0.64
N LEU A 34 12.84 -9.54 1.59
CA LEU A 34 11.61 -8.76 1.63
C LEU A 34 11.90 -7.31 1.21
N LEU A 35 11.21 -6.83 0.19
CA LEU A 35 11.21 -5.43 -0.23
C LEU A 35 9.92 -4.78 0.28
N VAL A 36 10.03 -3.69 1.03
CA VAL A 36 8.87 -2.98 1.59
C VAL A 36 8.89 -1.54 1.09
N GLU A 37 7.74 -1.04 0.61
CA GLU A 37 7.55 0.35 0.22
C GLU A 37 7.70 1.26 1.45
N LEU A 38 8.94 1.58 1.77
CA LEU A 38 9.33 2.57 2.76
C LEU A 38 10.49 3.37 2.17
N PRO A 39 10.55 4.68 2.42
CA PRO A 39 11.66 5.51 1.97
C PRO A 39 13.01 4.98 2.47
N ALA A 40 14.06 5.17 1.65
CA ALA A 40 15.40 4.67 1.95
C ALA A 40 15.94 5.12 3.32
N GLU A 41 15.60 6.33 3.76
CA GLU A 41 15.99 6.90 5.06
C GLU A 41 15.42 6.11 6.26
N PHE A 42 14.41 5.26 6.05
CA PHE A 42 13.83 4.42 7.09
C PHE A 42 14.58 3.09 7.26
N GLN A 43 15.49 2.73 6.36
CA GLN A 43 16.27 1.49 6.44
C GLN A 43 16.91 1.24 7.82
N PRO A 44 17.54 2.23 8.50
CA PRO A 44 18.13 2.01 9.83
C PRO A 44 17.10 1.78 10.94
N TRP A 45 15.83 2.11 10.70
CA TRP A 45 14.74 2.03 11.69
C TRP A 45 13.93 0.74 11.59
N LEU A 46 14.03 -0.02 10.48
CA LEU A 46 13.22 -1.21 10.26
C LEU A 46 13.38 -2.26 11.36
N GLY A 47 14.60 -2.44 11.87
CA GLY A 47 14.88 -3.37 12.98
C GLY A 47 14.20 -2.95 14.30
N TRP A 48 14.12 -1.64 14.58
CA TRP A 48 13.42 -1.12 15.76
C TRP A 48 11.91 -1.22 15.60
N LEU A 49 11.37 -0.94 14.42
CA LEU A 49 9.95 -1.14 14.13
C LEU A 49 9.53 -2.61 14.31
N ALA A 50 10.37 -3.55 13.88
CA ALA A 50 10.11 -4.98 13.96
C ALA A 50 10.37 -5.59 15.35
N HIS A 51 10.99 -4.85 16.27
CA HIS A 51 11.40 -5.36 17.57
C HIS A 51 10.19 -5.81 18.40
N GLU A 52 10.32 -6.91 19.14
CA GLU A 52 9.22 -7.50 19.92
C GLU A 52 8.71 -6.60 21.06
N GLU A 53 9.58 -5.74 21.58
CA GLU A 53 9.23 -4.72 22.60
C GLU A 53 8.61 -3.45 21.99
N THR A 54 8.53 -3.32 20.65
CA THR A 54 7.90 -2.17 20.00
C THR A 54 6.39 -2.38 19.92
N GLU A 55 5.68 -1.72 20.84
CA GLU A 55 4.22 -1.70 20.89
C GLU A 55 3.68 -0.62 19.96
N ALA A 56 2.84 -1.01 19.01
CA ALA A 56 2.16 -0.09 18.09
C ALA A 56 0.85 0.42 18.75
N PRO A 57 0.44 1.68 18.49
CA PRO A 57 0.86 2.52 17.37
C PRO A 57 2.12 3.38 17.61
N VAL A 58 3.01 3.40 16.62
CA VAL A 58 4.20 4.27 16.59
C VAL A 58 4.25 5.03 15.27
N ALA A 59 5.11 6.04 15.14
CA ALA A 59 5.35 6.69 13.86
C ALA A 59 6.83 6.97 13.63
N LEU A 60 7.26 6.93 12.38
CA LEU A 60 8.50 7.59 11.96
C LEU A 60 8.17 9.03 11.57
N ALA A 61 8.79 9.99 12.25
CA ALA A 61 8.74 11.40 11.91
C ALA A 61 9.99 11.76 11.11
N ALA A 62 9.80 12.31 9.92
CA ALA A 62 10.86 12.66 8.99
C ALA A 62 10.91 14.18 8.75
N VAL A 63 12.08 14.78 8.94
CA VAL A 63 12.33 16.22 8.78
C VAL A 63 13.50 16.44 7.83
N PRO A 64 13.33 17.16 6.70
CA PRO A 64 14.44 17.48 5.79
C PRO A 64 15.61 18.19 6.49
N ALA A 65 16.85 17.86 6.11
CA ALA A 65 18.08 18.32 6.78
C ALA A 65 18.40 19.81 6.56
N ASP A 66 17.86 20.44 5.51
CA ASP A 66 18.06 21.88 5.25
C ASP A 66 17.32 22.80 6.25
N GLY A 67 16.62 22.23 7.23
CA GLY A 67 15.81 22.98 8.19
C GLY A 67 14.73 23.83 7.50
N PRO A 68 14.02 24.70 8.23
CA PRO A 68 13.17 25.71 7.61
C PRO A 68 14.08 26.70 6.86
N GLY A 69 14.30 26.47 5.57
CA GLY A 69 15.09 27.35 4.73
C GLY A 69 14.35 28.67 4.52
N ALA A 70 15.00 29.78 4.90
CA ALA A 70 14.49 31.15 4.83
C ALA A 70 13.86 31.49 3.46
N GLY A 71 12.53 31.36 3.42
CA GLY A 71 11.63 31.74 2.36
C GLY A 71 10.21 31.65 2.92
N PRO A 72 9.16 32.10 2.20
CA PRO A 72 7.77 31.99 2.66
C PRO A 72 7.25 30.53 2.71
N ALA A 73 8.15 29.55 2.85
CA ALA A 73 7.97 28.11 2.89
C ALA A 73 8.33 27.52 4.28
N ASP A 74 8.26 28.34 5.34
CA ASP A 74 8.45 27.98 6.76
C ASP A 74 7.35 27.03 7.32
N GLU A 75 6.54 26.39 6.48
CA GLU A 75 5.33 25.65 6.89
C GLU A 75 5.37 24.12 6.68
N ARG A 76 6.43 23.55 6.08
CA ARG A 76 6.53 22.08 5.98
C ARG A 76 7.06 21.50 7.29
N GLY A 77 6.13 21.27 8.22
CA GLY A 77 6.36 20.50 9.45
C GLY A 77 6.82 19.05 9.16
N PRO A 78 7.17 18.29 10.20
CA PRO A 78 7.57 16.89 10.07
C PRO A 78 6.53 16.08 9.30
N ALA A 79 7.00 15.22 8.39
CA ALA A 79 6.18 14.21 7.75
C ALA A 79 6.05 12.99 8.68
N PHE A 80 4.83 12.57 8.97
CA PHE A 80 4.56 11.45 9.88
C PHE A 80 4.11 10.20 9.12
N TYR A 81 4.75 9.08 9.47
CA TYR A 81 4.55 7.76 8.89
C TYR A 81 4.14 6.81 10.02
N PRO A 82 2.85 6.77 10.39
CA PRO A 82 2.38 5.98 11.52
C PRO A 82 2.22 4.51 11.13
N PHE A 83 2.46 3.62 12.08
CA PHE A 83 2.33 2.18 11.95
C PHE A 83 1.44 1.68 13.08
N ALA A 84 0.48 0.82 12.74
CA ALA A 84 -0.33 0.08 13.68
C ALA A 84 -0.18 -1.42 13.42
N ASP A 85 -0.64 -2.28 14.34
CA ASP A 85 -0.61 -3.73 14.13
C ASP A 85 -1.35 -4.18 12.86
N PHE A 86 -2.32 -3.37 12.40
CA PHE A 86 -3.07 -3.56 11.15
C PHE A 86 -2.41 -2.91 9.92
N SER A 87 -1.18 -2.39 10.02
CA SER A 87 -0.36 -1.99 8.88
C SER A 87 0.33 -3.22 8.28
N PRO A 88 0.03 -3.59 7.02
CA PRO A 88 0.69 -4.72 6.37
C PRO A 88 2.22 -4.59 6.35
N GLU A 89 2.75 -3.37 6.21
CA GLU A 89 4.18 -3.09 6.25
C GLU A 89 4.78 -3.53 7.60
N LEU A 90 4.17 -3.14 8.72
CA LEU A 90 4.63 -3.53 10.06
C LEU A 90 4.51 -5.05 10.28
N ALA A 91 3.41 -5.65 9.82
CA ALA A 91 3.24 -7.11 9.86
C ALA A 91 4.35 -7.83 9.06
N ALA A 92 4.75 -7.28 7.91
CA ALA A 92 5.83 -7.82 7.08
C ALA A 92 7.17 -7.73 7.79
N LEU A 93 7.47 -6.58 8.40
CA LEU A 93 8.70 -6.35 9.15
C LEU A 93 8.84 -7.33 10.32
N ARG A 94 7.77 -7.52 11.11
CA ARG A 94 7.76 -8.46 12.24
C ARG A 94 7.90 -9.91 11.79
N TRP A 95 7.21 -10.30 10.71
CA TRP A 95 7.38 -11.64 10.12
C TRP A 95 8.83 -11.87 9.66
N ALA A 96 9.42 -10.90 8.98
CA ALA A 96 10.79 -11.00 8.47
C ALA A 96 11.82 -11.12 9.60
N ALA A 97 11.66 -10.33 10.68
CA ALA A 97 12.50 -10.43 11.87
C ALA A 97 12.40 -11.82 12.53
N GLY A 98 11.18 -12.36 12.68
CA GLY A 98 10.97 -13.69 13.26
C GLY A 98 11.51 -14.85 12.41
N ASN A 99 11.61 -14.66 11.09
CA ASN A 99 12.09 -15.68 10.14
C ASN A 99 13.54 -15.46 9.65
N GLY A 100 14.21 -14.41 10.13
CA GLY A 100 15.58 -14.08 9.71
C GLY A 100 15.69 -13.69 8.23
N VAL A 101 14.62 -13.17 7.62
CA VAL A 101 14.62 -12.72 6.22
C VAL A 101 15.08 -11.26 6.17
N PRO A 102 16.10 -10.93 5.34
CA PRO A 102 16.57 -9.54 5.23
C PRO A 102 15.50 -8.66 4.60
N VAL A 103 15.38 -7.42 5.11
CA VAL A 103 14.41 -6.43 4.64
C VAL A 103 15.11 -5.23 4.02
N VAL A 104 14.60 -4.77 2.88
CA VAL A 104 15.06 -3.56 2.18
C VAL A 104 13.89 -2.58 2.01
N ALA A 105 14.09 -1.35 2.47
CA ALA A 105 13.26 -0.19 2.16
C ALA A 105 13.45 0.15 0.68
N CYS A 106 12.42 -0.11 -0.13
CA CYS A 106 12.53 -0.07 -1.59
C CYS A 106 11.80 1.11 -2.25
N ASP A 107 11.34 2.10 -1.48
CA ASP A 107 10.72 3.31 -2.03
C ASP A 107 11.75 4.43 -2.25
N LEU A 108 11.35 5.43 -3.02
CA LEU A 108 12.16 6.58 -3.38
C LEU A 108 12.65 7.33 -2.12
N PRO A 109 13.92 7.76 -2.06
CA PRO A 109 14.44 8.53 -0.94
C PRO A 109 13.65 9.82 -0.73
N LEU A 110 13.40 10.21 0.51
CA LEU A 110 12.65 11.43 0.87
C LEU A 110 13.31 12.71 0.35
N ALA A 111 14.63 12.70 0.15
CA ALA A 111 15.37 13.81 -0.40
C ALA A 111 15.29 13.95 -1.93
N ASP A 112 14.65 13.00 -2.62
CA ASP A 112 14.56 13.03 -4.08
C ASP A 112 13.73 14.22 -4.59
N ARG A 113 14.18 14.84 -5.67
CA ARG A 113 13.52 16.01 -6.27
C ARG A 113 12.15 15.68 -6.89
N ALA A 114 11.85 14.42 -7.18
CA ALA A 114 10.55 14.01 -7.66
C ALA A 114 9.43 14.43 -6.70
N TRP A 115 9.69 14.43 -5.38
CA TRP A 115 8.76 14.91 -4.36
C TRP A 115 8.46 16.41 -4.46
N ALA A 116 9.34 17.21 -5.07
CA ALA A 116 9.15 18.66 -5.22
C ALA A 116 8.13 19.04 -6.30
N GLY A 117 7.72 18.08 -7.16
CA GLY A 117 6.66 18.28 -8.14
C GLY A 117 5.25 18.30 -7.53
N ALA A 118 5.11 17.79 -6.30
CA ALA A 118 3.90 17.86 -5.52
C ALA A 118 3.72 19.29 -4.96
N GLY A 119 2.63 19.97 -5.34
CA GLY A 119 2.36 21.35 -4.93
C GLY A 119 2.42 21.55 -3.40
N PRO A 120 2.53 22.80 -2.91
CA PRO A 120 2.69 23.11 -1.48
C PRO A 120 1.59 22.49 -0.59
N ASP A 121 0.37 22.32 -1.12
CA ASP A 121 -0.79 21.74 -0.41
C ASP A 121 -0.85 20.20 -0.46
N THR A 122 0.13 19.53 -1.07
CA THR A 122 0.13 18.06 -1.17
C THR A 122 0.61 17.48 0.16
N PRO A 123 -0.17 16.59 0.82
CA PRO A 123 0.27 15.90 2.02
C PRO A 123 1.61 15.20 1.79
N ALA A 124 2.40 15.04 2.86
CA ALA A 124 3.58 14.20 2.78
C ALA A 124 3.17 12.80 2.29
N PRO A 125 3.96 12.19 1.39
CA PRO A 125 3.65 10.88 0.85
C PRO A 125 3.57 9.89 2.01
N ALA A 126 2.45 9.16 2.12
CA ALA A 126 2.34 8.05 3.05
C ALA A 126 2.64 6.74 2.29
N PRO A 127 3.33 5.78 2.92
CA PRO A 127 3.63 4.49 2.30
C PRO A 127 2.32 3.79 1.96
N GLY A 128 2.18 3.20 0.78
CA GLY A 128 0.97 2.47 0.41
C GLY A 128 -0.32 3.30 0.45
N ALA A 129 -0.25 4.64 0.49
CA ALA A 129 -1.40 5.49 0.25
C ALA A 129 -1.70 5.46 -1.24
N ASP A 130 -2.94 5.13 -1.59
CA ASP A 130 -3.39 5.25 -2.98
C ASP A 130 -3.18 6.70 -3.43
N SER A 131 -2.58 6.89 -4.60
CA SER A 131 -2.53 8.19 -5.26
C SER A 131 -3.97 8.66 -5.45
N VAL A 132 -4.45 9.51 -4.54
CA VAL A 132 -5.83 9.98 -4.54
C VAL A 132 -6.04 10.71 -5.87
N PRO A 133 -6.96 10.25 -6.74
CA PRO A 133 -7.22 10.96 -7.97
C PRO A 133 -7.65 12.37 -7.61
N ALA A 134 -7.01 13.39 -8.21
CA ALA A 134 -7.52 14.74 -8.13
C ALA A 134 -9.01 14.73 -8.56
N PRO A 135 -9.91 15.45 -7.86
CA PRO A 135 -11.31 15.47 -8.22
C PRO A 135 -11.47 16.11 -9.61
N GLY A 136 -11.57 15.26 -10.62
CA GLY A 136 -11.94 15.60 -11.99
C GLY A 136 -13.35 15.08 -12.27
N GLU A 137 -14.16 15.92 -12.91
CA GLU A 137 -15.48 15.54 -13.41
C GLU A 137 -15.33 14.47 -14.51
N GLY A 138 -15.71 13.22 -14.22
CA GLY A 138 -15.73 12.16 -15.24
C GLY A 138 -16.12 10.79 -14.69
N THR A 139 -17.01 10.10 -15.40
CA THR A 139 -17.51 8.75 -15.11
C THR A 139 -16.48 7.67 -15.47
N GLY A 140 -15.56 7.33 -14.57
CA GLY A 140 -14.68 6.18 -14.76
C GLY A 140 -15.09 4.96 -13.92
N LEU A 141 -14.27 3.90 -13.95
CA LEU A 141 -14.57 2.61 -13.31
C LEU A 141 -14.80 2.76 -11.80
N SER A 142 -14.01 3.58 -11.10
CA SER A 142 -14.22 3.80 -9.67
C SER A 142 -15.54 4.49 -9.38
N ASP A 143 -15.99 5.43 -10.23
CA ASP A 143 -17.28 6.11 -10.06
C ASP A 143 -18.45 5.20 -10.45
N ALA A 144 -18.27 4.35 -11.47
CA ALA A 144 -19.23 3.31 -11.83
C ALA A 144 -19.37 2.25 -10.72
N LEU A 145 -18.27 1.83 -10.10
CA LEU A 145 -18.29 0.91 -8.95
C LEU A 145 -18.87 1.58 -7.72
N ARG A 146 -18.51 2.84 -7.41
CA ARG A 146 -19.05 3.60 -6.27
C ARG A 146 -20.55 3.86 -6.41
N SER A 147 -21.05 4.07 -7.63
CA SER A 147 -22.48 4.27 -7.90
C SER A 147 -23.30 2.97 -7.91
N ARG A 148 -22.67 1.81 -8.14
CA ARG A 148 -23.34 0.49 -8.18
C ARG A 148 -23.27 -0.25 -6.86
N LEU A 149 -22.15 -0.16 -6.16
CA LEU A 149 -22.01 -0.63 -4.78
C LEU A 149 -22.68 0.44 -3.90
N THR A 150 -23.47 0.07 -2.89
CA THR A 150 -24.30 1.00 -2.09
C THR A 150 -23.50 2.23 -1.61
N GLY A 151 -23.56 3.35 -2.34
CA GLY A 151 -22.67 4.51 -2.23
C GLY A 151 -22.75 5.23 -0.88
N ARG A 152 -22.12 4.68 0.16
CA ARG A 152 -21.91 5.34 1.45
C ARG A 152 -20.84 6.41 1.34
N ASP A 153 -21.09 7.56 1.95
CA ASP A 153 -20.08 8.59 2.14
C ASP A 153 -18.96 8.07 3.06
N GLY A 154 -17.73 8.06 2.55
CA GLY A 154 -16.53 7.71 3.31
C GLY A 154 -16.14 6.23 3.35
N ASP A 155 -16.84 5.34 2.62
CA ASP A 155 -16.28 4.02 2.27
C ASP A 155 -15.57 4.15 0.91
N ASP A 156 -14.28 3.84 0.89
CA ASP A 156 -13.53 3.82 -0.36
C ASP A 156 -13.70 2.49 -1.12
N LEU A 157 -13.11 2.41 -2.30
CA LEU A 157 -13.19 1.23 -3.16
C LEU A 157 -12.54 0.00 -2.48
N TRP A 158 -11.48 0.25 -1.70
CA TRP A 158 -10.72 -0.78 -0.99
C TRP A 158 -11.60 -1.47 0.06
N ASP A 159 -12.30 -0.70 0.88
CA ASP A 159 -13.18 -1.24 1.92
C ASP A 159 -14.20 -2.24 1.37
N ARG A 160 -14.68 -2.02 0.14
CA ARG A 160 -15.70 -2.89 -0.49
C ARG A 160 -15.13 -4.07 -1.26
N LEU A 161 -14.07 -3.85 -2.02
CA LEU A 161 -13.52 -4.89 -2.89
C LEU A 161 -12.55 -5.82 -2.15
N VAL A 162 -11.97 -5.35 -1.03
CA VAL A 162 -10.96 -6.08 -0.27
C VAL A 162 -11.47 -6.40 1.13
N GLU A 163 -11.71 -5.40 1.98
CA GLU A 163 -11.99 -5.65 3.40
C GLU A 163 -13.33 -6.35 3.64
N ALA A 164 -14.41 -5.90 2.99
CA ALA A 164 -15.75 -6.47 3.17
C ALA A 164 -15.86 -7.93 2.70
N LEU A 165 -15.02 -8.35 1.74
CA LEU A 165 -14.99 -9.70 1.18
C LEU A 165 -13.91 -10.59 1.82
N ALA A 166 -13.08 -10.04 2.70
CA ALA A 166 -11.99 -10.78 3.33
C ALA A 166 -12.45 -11.92 4.27
N PRO A 167 -13.54 -11.80 5.06
CA PRO A 167 -13.97 -12.88 5.93
C PRO A 167 -14.25 -14.18 5.15
N GLY A 168 -13.62 -15.27 5.55
CA GLY A 168 -13.70 -16.58 4.89
C GLY A 168 -12.87 -16.72 3.62
N SER A 169 -12.20 -15.66 3.14
CA SER A 169 -11.31 -15.72 1.99
C SER A 169 -9.96 -16.32 2.35
N THR A 170 -9.39 -17.12 1.44
CA THR A 170 -7.99 -17.57 1.59
C THR A 170 -7.01 -16.39 1.47
N PRO A 171 -5.83 -16.44 2.10
CA PRO A 171 -4.81 -15.38 1.97
C PRO A 171 -4.49 -15.02 0.51
N GLU A 172 -4.36 -16.02 -0.35
CA GLU A 172 -4.06 -15.83 -1.76
C GLU A 172 -5.25 -15.22 -2.55
N ALA A 173 -6.50 -15.51 -2.17
CA ALA A 173 -7.66 -14.83 -2.76
C ALA A 173 -7.70 -13.34 -2.38
N LEU A 174 -7.45 -13.04 -1.11
CA LEU A 174 -7.37 -11.67 -0.61
C LEU A 174 -6.25 -10.88 -1.28
N ARG A 175 -5.06 -11.50 -1.39
CA ARG A 175 -3.92 -10.96 -2.13
C ARG A 175 -4.28 -10.60 -3.58
N ARG A 176 -5.00 -11.48 -4.29
CA ARG A 176 -5.44 -11.20 -5.67
C ARG A 176 -6.45 -10.07 -5.73
N ALA A 177 -7.40 -10.00 -4.80
CA ALA A 177 -8.37 -8.91 -4.73
C ALA A 177 -7.68 -7.55 -4.57
N ALA A 178 -6.67 -7.47 -3.70
CA ALA A 178 -5.86 -6.28 -3.51
C ALA A 178 -5.10 -5.87 -4.79
N LEU A 179 -4.42 -6.82 -5.43
CA LEU A 179 -3.72 -6.55 -6.70
C LEU A 179 -4.67 -6.09 -7.82
N LEU A 180 -5.84 -6.72 -7.95
CA LEU A 180 -6.83 -6.37 -8.96
C LEU A 180 -7.40 -4.96 -8.71
N THR A 181 -7.61 -4.60 -7.44
CA THR A 181 -8.05 -3.26 -7.04
C THR A 181 -6.99 -2.22 -7.43
N GLY A 182 -5.72 -2.46 -7.08
CA GLY A 182 -4.61 -1.60 -7.48
C GLY A 182 -4.44 -1.47 -9.00
N TRP A 183 -4.59 -2.58 -9.74
CA TRP A 183 -4.58 -2.56 -11.20
C TRP A 183 -5.71 -1.71 -11.79
N ALA A 184 -6.92 -1.82 -11.25
CA ALA A 184 -8.07 -1.04 -11.70
C ALA A 184 -7.86 0.46 -11.48
N LEU A 185 -7.37 0.86 -10.30
CA LEU A 185 -7.05 2.25 -9.96
C LEU A 185 -5.96 2.81 -10.89
N ARG A 186 -4.89 2.04 -11.12
CA ARG A 186 -3.82 2.43 -12.04
C ARG A 186 -4.34 2.62 -13.46
N HIS A 187 -5.08 1.64 -13.97
CA HIS A 187 -5.62 1.67 -15.32
C HIS A 187 -6.51 2.90 -15.55
N GLU A 188 -7.29 3.27 -14.53
CA GLU A 188 -8.10 4.48 -14.57
C GLU A 188 -7.25 5.77 -14.58
N SER A 189 -6.17 5.84 -13.80
CA SER A 189 -5.24 6.98 -13.84
C SER A 189 -4.63 7.13 -15.23
N GLU A 190 -4.13 6.02 -15.80
CA GLU A 190 -3.58 5.98 -17.16
C GLU A 190 -4.58 6.46 -18.21
N ALA A 191 -5.85 6.08 -18.07
CA ALA A 191 -6.92 6.49 -18.99
C ALA A 191 -7.34 7.97 -18.84
N ARG A 192 -7.25 8.55 -17.63
CA ARG A 192 -7.72 9.92 -17.34
C ARG A 192 -6.66 11.00 -17.51
N GLY A 193 -5.38 10.64 -17.51
CA GLY A 193 -4.30 11.64 -17.61
C GLY A 193 -2.88 11.10 -17.49
N GLY A 194 -2.70 9.79 -17.35
CA GLY A 194 -1.41 9.17 -17.07
C GLY A 194 -1.20 8.90 -15.57
N VAL A 195 -0.03 8.37 -15.25
CA VAL A 195 0.42 8.19 -13.86
C VAL A 195 1.29 9.40 -13.48
N ASP A 196 1.18 9.85 -12.22
CA ASP A 196 1.95 11.00 -11.74
C ASP A 196 3.45 10.79 -11.91
N ARG A 197 4.19 11.88 -12.14
CA ARG A 197 5.65 11.81 -12.33
C ARG A 197 6.38 11.27 -11.10
N THR A 198 5.87 11.56 -9.91
CA THR A 198 6.40 11.08 -8.63
C THR A 198 6.23 9.56 -8.56
N ASP A 199 5.03 9.06 -8.86
CA ASP A 199 4.74 7.63 -8.86
C ASP A 199 5.58 6.87 -9.90
N LEU A 200 5.79 7.45 -11.09
CA LEU A 200 6.70 6.86 -12.08
C LEU A 200 8.15 6.78 -11.60
N ALA A 201 8.61 7.78 -10.83
CA ALA A 201 9.96 7.78 -10.24
C ALA A 201 10.08 6.73 -9.13
N ARG A 202 9.08 6.64 -8.24
CA ARG A 202 8.97 5.62 -7.18
C ARG A 202 8.99 4.21 -7.78
N GLU A 203 8.20 3.96 -8.81
CA GLU A 203 8.15 2.67 -9.50
C GLU A 203 9.48 2.30 -10.18
N ALA A 204 10.19 3.28 -10.75
CA ALA A 204 11.51 3.06 -11.32
C ALA A 204 12.51 2.64 -10.24
N TRP A 205 12.45 3.28 -9.07
CA TRP A 205 13.26 2.94 -7.92
C TRP A 205 12.97 1.53 -7.38
N MET A 206 11.69 1.20 -7.17
CA MET A 206 11.24 -0.13 -6.75
C MET A 206 11.68 -1.23 -7.73
N ARG A 207 11.54 -1.00 -9.04
CA ARG A 207 12.03 -1.93 -10.08
C ARG A 207 13.55 -2.15 -10.00
N GLY A 208 14.31 -1.11 -9.64
CA GLY A 208 15.76 -1.22 -9.43
C GLY A 208 16.11 -2.24 -8.33
N HIS A 209 15.45 -2.15 -7.18
CA HIS A 209 15.62 -3.10 -6.07
C HIS A 209 15.20 -4.52 -6.43
N ILE A 210 14.08 -4.68 -7.15
CA ILE A 210 13.64 -5.98 -7.65
C ILE A 210 14.68 -6.58 -8.60
N ALA A 211 15.18 -5.80 -9.56
CA ALA A 211 16.17 -6.24 -10.52
C ALA A 211 17.49 -6.63 -9.83
N GLN A 212 17.92 -5.86 -8.82
CA GLN A 212 19.10 -6.17 -8.03
C GLN A 212 18.96 -7.50 -7.26
N ALA A 213 17.83 -7.71 -6.58
CA ALA A 213 17.57 -8.96 -5.86
C ALA A 213 17.56 -10.17 -6.81
N LEU A 214 16.86 -10.06 -7.95
CA LEU A 214 16.79 -11.13 -8.95
C LEU A 214 18.16 -11.41 -9.59
N ALA A 215 18.94 -10.37 -9.89
CA ALA A 215 20.31 -10.52 -10.42
C ALA A 215 21.26 -11.19 -9.40
N GLY A 216 21.01 -10.98 -8.10
CA GLY A 216 21.67 -11.69 -7.00
C GLY A 216 21.20 -13.13 -6.79
N GLY A 217 20.24 -13.63 -7.59
CA GLY A 217 19.68 -14.97 -7.47
C GLY A 217 18.71 -15.14 -6.30
N GLN A 218 18.27 -14.05 -5.68
CA GLN A 218 17.31 -14.07 -4.58
C GLN A 218 15.87 -14.12 -5.11
N ARG A 219 14.95 -14.67 -4.30
CA ARG A 219 13.49 -14.63 -4.54
C ARG A 219 12.88 -13.48 -3.72
N PRO A 220 12.65 -12.30 -4.32
CA PRO A 220 12.06 -11.18 -3.59
C PRO A 220 10.54 -11.37 -3.40
N ALA A 221 10.07 -11.15 -2.17
CA ALA A 221 8.70 -10.74 -1.91
C ALA A 221 8.65 -9.22 -1.78
N VAL A 222 7.59 -8.59 -2.30
CA VAL A 222 7.49 -7.13 -2.41
C VAL A 222 6.16 -6.66 -1.84
N VAL A 223 6.19 -5.95 -0.72
CA VAL A 223 5.02 -5.33 -0.08
C VAL A 223 4.98 -3.87 -0.49
N VAL A 224 4.04 -3.52 -1.36
CA VAL A 224 3.91 -2.19 -1.99
C VAL A 224 2.46 -1.78 -2.08
N GLY A 225 2.21 -0.48 -2.14
CA GLY A 225 0.93 0.12 -2.50
C GLY A 225 0.35 -0.59 -3.72
N ALA A 226 -0.89 -1.05 -3.63
CA ALA A 226 -1.50 -1.87 -4.65
C ALA A 226 -1.51 -1.19 -6.03
N PHE A 227 -1.60 0.15 -6.07
CA PHE A 227 -1.50 0.97 -7.26
C PHE A 227 -0.17 0.78 -8.05
N HIS A 228 0.95 0.59 -7.35
CA HIS A 228 2.28 0.44 -7.97
C HIS A 228 2.54 -0.97 -8.47
N ALA A 229 1.93 -1.99 -7.85
CA ALA A 229 2.19 -3.40 -8.15
C ALA A 229 2.15 -3.78 -9.65
N PRO A 230 1.21 -3.29 -10.48
CA PRO A 230 1.19 -3.58 -11.91
C PRO A 230 2.48 -3.15 -12.65
N ALA A 231 3.11 -2.06 -12.23
CA ALA A 231 4.33 -1.51 -12.85
C ALA A 231 5.60 -2.28 -12.50
N LEU A 232 5.52 -3.20 -11.53
CA LEU A 232 6.63 -4.00 -11.03
C LEU A 232 6.68 -5.40 -11.65
N LEU A 233 5.65 -5.77 -12.44
CA LEU A 233 5.65 -7.01 -13.21
C LEU A 233 6.47 -6.85 -14.50
N PRO A 234 7.18 -7.90 -14.94
CA PRO A 234 7.83 -7.88 -16.25
C PRO A 234 6.82 -7.60 -17.35
N SER A 235 7.10 -6.63 -18.23
CA SER A 235 6.22 -6.34 -19.35
C SER A 235 6.11 -7.57 -20.25
N ALA A 236 4.89 -8.06 -20.52
CA ALA A 236 4.64 -9.22 -21.39
C ALA A 236 5.25 -9.05 -22.80
N THR A 237 5.49 -7.82 -23.24
CA THR A 237 6.15 -7.44 -24.50
C THR A 237 7.65 -7.73 -24.56
N GLY A 238 8.33 -7.94 -23.42
CA GLY A 238 9.75 -8.29 -23.36
C GLY A 238 10.02 -9.79 -23.57
N ALA A 239 9.07 -10.65 -23.19
CA ALA A 239 9.21 -12.10 -23.31
C ALA A 239 9.25 -12.57 -24.78
N THR A 240 8.59 -11.85 -25.69
CA THR A 240 8.56 -12.19 -27.11
C THR A 240 9.82 -11.76 -27.88
N ARG A 241 10.70 -10.91 -27.30
CA ARG A 241 11.96 -10.50 -27.95
C ARG A 241 13.18 -11.33 -27.54
N ALA A 242 13.08 -12.14 -26.49
CA ALA A 242 14.15 -13.04 -26.07
C ALA A 242 14.11 -14.41 -26.77
N ALA A 243 13.05 -14.70 -27.54
CA ALA A 243 12.88 -15.94 -28.29
C ALA A 243 12.91 -15.66 -29.81
N GLY A 244 14.12 -15.62 -30.38
CA GLY A 244 14.40 -15.50 -31.82
C GLY A 244 15.46 -14.43 -32.06
N THR A 245 16.71 -14.75 -32.40
CA THR A 245 17.11 -15.56 -33.57
C THR A 245 18.49 -16.21 -33.39
N THR A 246 18.50 -17.54 -33.25
CA THR A 246 19.58 -18.48 -33.61
C THR A 246 18.79 -19.70 -34.10
N GLU A 247 18.85 -20.18 -35.35
CA GLU A 247 20.03 -20.63 -36.09
C GLU A 247 19.77 -20.69 -37.61
N ALA A 248 20.89 -20.92 -38.31
CA ALA A 248 21.10 -21.02 -39.73
C ALA A 248 20.53 -22.28 -40.42
N THR A 249 20.22 -22.08 -41.71
CA THR A 249 20.48 -22.94 -42.88
C THR A 249 19.91 -24.38 -42.95
N GLY A 250 18.97 -24.56 -43.90
CA GLY A 250 18.70 -25.81 -44.60
C GLY A 250 18.46 -25.52 -46.10
N ALA A 251 19.25 -26.13 -46.96
CA ALA A 251 19.47 -25.78 -48.37
C ALA A 251 18.36 -26.21 -49.35
N VAL A 252 18.16 -25.43 -50.43
CA VAL A 252 17.94 -25.92 -51.81
C VAL A 252 18.57 -24.91 -52.78
N GLY A 253 19.50 -25.36 -53.63
CA GLY A 253 20.31 -24.52 -54.51
C GLY A 253 19.70 -24.25 -55.88
N VAL A 254 20.28 -23.28 -56.61
CA VAL A 254 20.46 -23.27 -58.08
C VAL A 254 21.61 -22.31 -58.43
N THR A 255 22.59 -22.88 -59.14
CA THR A 255 23.69 -22.41 -60.02
C THR A 255 23.93 -20.92 -60.36
N GLY A 256 25.23 -20.56 -60.46
CA GLY A 256 25.76 -19.45 -61.28
C GLY A 256 27.00 -18.78 -60.66
N VAL A 257 28.21 -19.33 -60.76
CA VAL A 257 29.26 -19.08 -61.77
C VAL A 257 29.90 -17.67 -61.76
N THR A 258 31.23 -17.68 -61.60
CA THR A 258 32.30 -16.72 -61.96
C THR A 258 32.57 -15.45 -61.14
N GLY A 259 33.86 -15.26 -60.81
CA GLY A 259 34.47 -13.92 -60.71
C GLY A 259 35.52 -13.75 -59.60
N THR A 260 36.75 -14.17 -59.86
CA THR A 260 37.95 -13.83 -59.05
C THR A 260 38.52 -12.45 -59.41
N THR A 261 39.43 -11.96 -58.55
CA THR A 261 40.34 -10.78 -58.66
C THR A 261 39.68 -9.45 -58.26
N GLY A 262 40.22 -8.59 -57.39
CA GLY A 262 41.54 -8.45 -56.79
C GLY A 262 41.87 -6.95 -56.80
N ALA A 263 42.29 -6.34 -55.69
CA ALA A 263 43.20 -5.19 -55.67
C ALA A 263 43.43 -4.68 -54.25
N THR A 264 44.71 -4.71 -53.91
CA THR A 264 45.44 -3.99 -52.86
C THR A 264 45.35 -2.48 -53.00
N GLY A 265 45.38 -1.76 -51.88
CA GLY A 265 45.64 -0.32 -51.84
C GLY A 265 45.85 0.18 -50.42
N ALA A 266 47.11 0.15 -49.96
CA ALA A 266 47.56 0.78 -48.73
C ALA A 266 47.91 2.25 -48.98
N VAL A 267 47.42 3.16 -48.14
CA VAL A 267 47.98 4.50 -47.91
C VAL A 267 47.77 4.87 -46.44
N GLU A 268 48.88 5.04 -45.71
CA GLU A 268 49.01 5.73 -44.42
C GLU A 268 49.79 7.06 -44.66
N PRO A 269 50.03 7.93 -43.68
CA PRO A 269 49.20 8.34 -42.53
C PRO A 269 49.17 9.89 -42.40
N THR A 270 48.19 10.46 -41.69
CA THR A 270 48.35 11.81 -41.13
C THR A 270 47.67 11.89 -39.77
N GLY A 271 48.48 12.18 -38.75
CA GLY A 271 48.06 12.18 -37.35
C GLY A 271 47.21 13.40 -36.96
N ALA A 272 46.39 13.19 -35.94
CA ALA A 272 46.10 14.17 -34.91
C ALA A 272 45.60 13.42 -33.66
N THR A 273 46.41 13.52 -32.62
CA THR A 273 46.14 13.17 -31.22
C THR A 273 44.84 13.79 -30.71
N ALA A 274 43.95 12.95 -30.17
CA ALA A 274 43.03 13.32 -29.10
C ALA A 274 42.69 12.07 -28.28
N THR A 275 43.38 11.92 -27.15
CA THR A 275 43.03 11.02 -26.06
C THR A 275 41.69 11.43 -25.47
N THR A 276 40.72 10.53 -25.46
CA THR A 276 39.54 10.65 -24.60
C THR A 276 39.39 9.32 -23.87
N GLU A 277 39.97 9.26 -22.68
CA GLU A 277 39.72 8.19 -21.72
C GLU A 277 38.24 8.22 -21.36
N ALA A 278 37.49 7.25 -21.88
CA ALA A 278 36.15 6.96 -21.42
C ALA A 278 36.24 6.24 -20.08
N THR A 279 36.36 7.03 -19.01
CA THR A 279 36.20 6.53 -17.64
C THR A 279 34.73 6.10 -17.48
N ARG A 280 34.48 4.78 -17.58
CA ARG A 280 33.24 4.18 -17.08
C ARG A 280 33.22 4.41 -15.57
N ALA A 281 32.47 5.41 -15.13
CA ALA A 281 31.97 5.46 -13.76
C ALA A 281 30.87 4.40 -13.63
N THR A 282 31.23 3.23 -13.12
CA THR A 282 30.30 2.37 -12.41
C THR A 282 29.94 3.08 -11.11
N GLU A 283 28.84 3.84 -11.12
CA GLU A 283 28.20 4.27 -9.88
C GLU A 283 27.55 3.04 -9.24
N THR A 284 28.23 2.52 -8.22
CA THR A 284 27.68 1.58 -7.27
C THR A 284 26.54 2.27 -6.51
N VAL A 285 25.31 1.82 -6.71
CA VAL A 285 24.19 2.11 -5.81
C VAL A 285 24.53 1.46 -4.47
N GLY A 286 25.05 2.24 -3.52
CA GLY A 286 25.48 1.70 -2.23
C GLY A 286 26.31 2.59 -1.30
N ASP A 287 26.77 3.78 -1.71
CA ASP A 287 27.42 4.69 -0.76
C ASP A 287 26.39 5.52 0.02
N PRO A 288 26.53 5.67 1.36
CA PRO A 288 25.61 6.45 2.16
C PRO A 288 25.77 7.93 1.83
N VAL A 289 24.82 8.47 1.07
CA VAL A 289 24.62 9.91 0.92
C VAL A 289 24.38 10.49 2.34
N PRO A 290 25.05 11.59 2.73
CA PRO A 290 24.79 12.22 4.04
C PRO A 290 23.29 12.48 4.21
N ALA A 291 22.75 12.14 5.38
CA ALA A 291 21.32 12.10 5.62
C ALA A 291 20.68 13.47 5.36
N ALA A 292 20.03 13.59 4.21
CA ALA A 292 19.25 14.75 3.81
C ALA A 292 17.91 14.84 4.57
N CYS A 293 17.67 13.94 5.52
CA CYS A 293 16.51 13.92 6.40
C CYS A 293 16.91 13.39 7.80
N THR A 294 16.42 14.04 8.85
CA THR A 294 16.43 13.53 10.22
C THR A 294 15.16 12.71 10.43
N VAL A 295 15.31 11.44 10.80
CA VAL A 295 14.19 10.54 11.11
C VAL A 295 14.19 10.24 12.61
N SER A 296 13.01 10.14 13.21
CA SER A 296 12.84 9.76 14.62
C SER A 296 11.64 8.84 14.80
N LEU A 297 11.81 7.77 15.59
CA LEU A 297 10.70 6.94 16.05
C LEU A 297 10.01 7.62 17.23
N ILE A 298 8.70 7.82 17.13
CA ILE A 298 7.87 8.48 18.16
C ILE A 298 6.66 7.62 18.52
N PRO A 299 6.14 7.73 19.76
CA PRO A 299 4.85 7.16 20.09
C PRO A 299 3.75 7.82 19.26
N TYR A 300 2.71 7.07 18.94
CA TYR A 300 1.54 7.56 18.23
C TYR A 300 0.27 7.06 18.92
N THR A 301 -0.92 7.41 18.45
CA THR A 301 -2.16 6.98 19.12
C THR A 301 -3.28 6.73 18.12
N TYR A 302 -4.30 5.97 18.50
CA TYR A 302 -5.48 5.76 17.66
C TYR A 302 -6.21 7.07 17.32
N PRO A 303 -6.41 8.02 18.26
CA PRO A 303 -6.94 9.33 17.92
C PRO A 303 -6.11 10.10 16.89
N LEU A 304 -4.79 9.92 16.86
CA LEU A 304 -3.94 10.56 15.83
C LEU A 304 -4.03 9.84 14.48
N LEU A 305 -4.14 8.49 14.48
CA LEU A 305 -4.35 7.67 13.28
C LEU A 305 -5.69 7.92 12.59
N ASP A 306 -6.70 8.34 13.34
CA ASP A 306 -8.04 8.49 12.78
C ASP A 306 -8.05 9.60 11.73
N SER A 307 -8.59 9.31 10.54
CA SER A 307 -8.67 10.29 9.45
C SER A 307 -9.36 11.62 9.81
N ARG A 308 -10.22 11.66 10.86
CA ARG A 308 -10.89 12.88 11.36
C ARG A 308 -9.96 13.75 12.21
N SER A 309 -8.76 13.28 12.56
CA SER A 309 -7.74 14.07 13.29
C SER A 309 -7.11 15.17 12.44
N GLY A 310 -7.29 15.10 11.11
CA GLY A 310 -6.60 15.94 10.14
C GLY A 310 -5.39 15.27 9.51
N TYR A 311 -5.06 14.02 9.87
CA TYR A 311 -4.05 13.22 9.16
C TYR A 311 -4.64 12.69 7.83
N PRO A 312 -4.19 13.18 6.65
CA PRO A 312 -4.87 12.89 5.37
C PRO A 312 -4.80 11.42 4.94
N ALA A 313 -3.75 10.72 5.34
CA ALA A 313 -3.57 9.28 5.08
C ALA A 313 -4.11 8.41 6.23
N GLY A 314 -4.82 9.01 7.20
CA GLY A 314 -5.38 8.29 8.35
C GLY A 314 -6.44 7.28 7.95
N ILE A 315 -6.70 6.33 8.82
CA ILE A 315 -7.76 5.33 8.65
C ILE A 315 -8.97 5.69 9.50
N ARG A 316 -10.19 5.34 9.06
CA ARG A 316 -11.37 5.50 9.90
C ARG A 316 -11.44 4.39 10.93
N ASP A 317 -11.81 4.78 12.14
CA ASP A 317 -12.19 3.85 13.20
C ASP A 317 -11.07 2.83 13.55
N PRO A 318 -9.86 3.27 13.96
CA PRO A 318 -8.72 2.38 14.24
C PRO A 318 -8.99 1.19 15.17
N GLU A 319 -9.80 1.36 16.21
CA GLU A 319 -10.19 0.27 17.11
C GLU A 319 -11.00 -0.81 16.37
N TRP A 320 -11.88 -0.40 15.45
CA TRP A 320 -12.57 -1.37 14.59
C TRP A 320 -11.60 -2.12 13.70
N GLN A 321 -10.58 -1.45 13.15
CA GLN A 321 -9.57 -2.09 12.31
C GLN A 321 -8.76 -3.13 13.12
N HIS A 322 -8.41 -2.82 14.37
CA HIS A 322 -7.75 -3.77 15.26
C HIS A 322 -8.63 -4.98 15.55
N ILE A 323 -9.93 -4.78 15.76
CA ILE A 323 -10.90 -5.86 15.93
C ILE A 323 -10.96 -6.77 14.69
N VAL A 324 -10.91 -6.20 13.48
CA VAL A 324 -10.88 -6.96 12.23
C VAL A 324 -9.58 -7.75 12.10
N LEU A 325 -8.45 -7.16 12.49
CA LEU A 325 -7.15 -7.84 12.54
C LEU A 325 -7.21 -9.06 13.47
N ASP A 326 -7.73 -8.89 14.69
CA ASP A 326 -7.87 -9.96 15.69
C ASP A 326 -8.80 -11.08 15.22
N ALA A 327 -9.82 -10.76 14.42
CA ALA A 327 -10.69 -11.76 13.82
C ALA A 327 -9.98 -12.59 12.73
N ALA A 328 -8.86 -12.10 12.19
CA ALA A 328 -7.98 -12.81 11.26
C ALA A 328 -8.71 -13.48 10.07
N GLY A 329 -9.75 -12.82 9.55
CA GLY A 329 -10.56 -13.32 8.45
C GLY A 329 -11.56 -14.42 8.83
N ASP A 330 -11.75 -14.77 10.10
CA ASP A 330 -12.78 -15.70 10.55
C ASP A 330 -14.16 -14.99 10.66
N PRO A 331 -15.17 -15.38 9.85
CA PRO A 331 -16.51 -14.80 9.93
C PRO A 331 -17.18 -14.95 11.30
N ALA A 332 -16.92 -16.05 12.02
CA ALA A 332 -17.51 -16.29 13.34
C ALA A 332 -16.88 -15.38 14.40
N ALA A 333 -15.56 -15.26 14.40
CA ALA A 333 -14.85 -14.33 15.28
C ALA A 333 -15.27 -12.87 15.03
N LEU A 334 -15.44 -12.48 13.76
CA LEU A 334 -15.92 -11.14 13.40
C LEU A 334 -17.37 -10.90 13.86
N HIS A 335 -18.24 -11.92 13.78
CA HIS A 335 -19.60 -11.82 14.31
C HIS A 335 -19.62 -11.64 15.84
N GLU A 336 -18.80 -12.39 16.57
CA GLU A 336 -18.64 -12.24 18.02
C GLU A 336 -18.09 -10.85 18.40
N ALA A 337 -17.13 -10.36 17.62
CA ALA A 337 -16.61 -9.00 17.75
C ALA A 337 -17.70 -7.94 17.52
N LEU A 338 -18.54 -8.10 16.50
CA LEU A 338 -19.68 -7.22 16.25
C LEU A 338 -20.62 -7.16 17.46
N ILE A 339 -20.93 -8.29 18.08
CA ILE A 339 -21.75 -8.36 19.30
C ILE A 339 -21.11 -7.54 20.42
N ARG A 340 -19.80 -7.76 20.69
CA ARG A 340 -19.07 -7.01 21.72
C ARG A 340 -19.07 -5.51 21.44
N THR A 341 -18.86 -5.10 20.20
CA THR A 341 -18.89 -3.70 19.79
C THR A 341 -20.26 -3.07 19.98
N ALA A 342 -21.34 -3.76 19.58
CA ALA A 342 -22.71 -3.27 19.80
C ALA A 342 -23.02 -3.10 21.30
N VAL A 343 -22.55 -4.01 22.15
CA VAL A 343 -22.67 -3.90 23.61
C VAL A 343 -21.89 -2.71 24.15
N ARG A 344 -20.65 -2.48 23.69
CA ARG A 344 -19.82 -1.31 24.06
C ARG A 344 -20.51 0.00 23.70
N ILE A 345 -21.08 0.12 22.50
CA ILE A 345 -21.84 1.30 22.06
C ILE A 345 -23.04 1.55 22.98
N CYS A 346 -23.83 0.51 23.28
CA CYS A 346 -24.97 0.65 24.19
C CYS A 346 -24.55 1.00 25.63
N ALA A 347 -23.41 0.49 26.10
CA ALA A 347 -22.86 0.82 27.40
C ALA A 347 -22.43 2.29 27.50
N ASP A 348 -21.67 2.77 26.51
CA ASP A 348 -21.22 4.16 26.42
C ASP A 348 -22.41 5.14 26.34
N LEU A 349 -23.48 4.79 25.64
CA LEU A 349 -24.70 5.60 25.60
C LEU A 349 -25.44 5.62 26.94
N ARG A 350 -25.45 4.51 27.69
CA ARG A 350 -26.04 4.48 29.04
C ARG A 350 -25.30 5.35 30.03
N GLU A 351 -23.97 5.40 29.94
CA GLU A 351 -23.15 6.30 30.77
C GLU A 351 -23.48 7.77 30.51
N GLN A 352 -23.95 8.09 29.30
CA GLN A 352 -24.45 9.42 28.92
C GLN A 352 -25.93 9.66 29.27
N GLY A 353 -26.60 8.72 29.93
CA GLY A 353 -28.01 8.83 30.33
C GLY A 353 -29.03 8.41 29.27
N HIS A 354 -28.60 7.77 28.16
CA HIS A 354 -29.51 7.22 27.16
C HIS A 354 -29.86 5.75 27.46
N PRO A 355 -31.15 5.36 27.50
CA PRO A 355 -31.58 4.07 28.04
C PRO A 355 -31.44 2.88 27.07
N TYR A 356 -30.38 2.82 26.26
CA TYR A 356 -30.15 1.72 25.32
C TYR A 356 -29.58 0.48 26.02
N GLY A 357 -30.11 -0.70 25.70
CA GLY A 357 -29.81 -1.93 26.43
C GLY A 357 -29.53 -3.13 25.53
N PRO A 358 -29.52 -4.34 26.12
CA PRO A 358 -29.24 -5.58 25.38
C PRO A 358 -30.21 -5.85 24.21
N ALA A 359 -31.46 -5.37 24.31
CA ALA A 359 -32.43 -5.48 23.23
C ALA A 359 -31.99 -4.68 22.00
N ASP A 360 -31.53 -3.44 22.19
CA ASP A 360 -31.01 -2.59 21.12
C ASP A 360 -29.71 -3.18 20.55
N GLY A 361 -28.80 -3.66 21.40
CA GLY A 361 -27.58 -4.34 20.98
C GLY A 361 -27.86 -5.57 20.10
N ARG A 362 -28.83 -6.41 20.49
CA ARG A 362 -29.27 -7.56 19.67
C ARG A 362 -29.84 -7.11 18.33
N GLU A 363 -30.62 -6.04 18.32
CA GLU A 363 -31.24 -5.51 17.11
C GLU A 363 -30.20 -4.91 16.16
N ILE A 364 -29.18 -4.22 16.66
CA ILE A 364 -28.03 -3.76 15.86
C ILE A 364 -27.36 -4.94 15.15
N VAL A 365 -27.02 -6.01 15.89
CA VAL A 365 -26.36 -7.19 15.33
C VAL A 365 -27.24 -7.87 14.28
N ARG A 366 -28.55 -7.97 14.55
CA ARG A 366 -29.53 -8.54 13.62
C ARG A 366 -29.58 -7.73 12.31
N VAL A 367 -29.73 -6.41 12.40
CA VAL A 367 -29.81 -5.52 11.23
C VAL A 367 -28.50 -5.53 10.44
N ALA A 368 -27.35 -5.46 11.11
CA ALA A 368 -26.04 -5.55 10.44
C ALA A 368 -25.90 -6.88 9.67
N GLY A 369 -26.32 -7.99 10.28
CA GLY A 369 -26.34 -9.30 9.61
C GLY A 369 -27.32 -9.39 8.43
N ASP A 370 -28.49 -8.77 8.52
CA ASP A 370 -29.44 -8.68 7.40
C ASP A 370 -28.86 -7.86 6.25
N LEU A 371 -28.23 -6.72 6.56
CA LEU A 371 -27.57 -5.86 5.59
C LEU A 371 -26.44 -6.59 4.86
N ALA A 372 -25.61 -7.34 5.60
CA ALA A 372 -24.56 -8.18 5.01
C ALA A 372 -25.15 -9.19 4.02
N ARG A 373 -26.22 -9.90 4.42
CA ARG A 373 -26.91 -10.87 3.54
C ARG A 373 -27.52 -10.22 2.30
N LEU A 374 -28.15 -9.06 2.44
CA LEU A 374 -28.71 -8.31 1.30
C LEU A 374 -27.65 -7.85 0.32
N ARG A 375 -26.41 -7.66 0.79
CA ARG A 375 -25.25 -7.24 0.01
C ARG A 375 -24.36 -8.38 -0.45
N ASP A 376 -24.76 -9.63 -0.19
CA ASP A 376 -23.98 -10.83 -0.49
C ASP A 376 -22.57 -10.82 0.12
N LEU A 377 -22.45 -10.25 1.32
CA LEU A 377 -21.20 -10.19 2.08
C LEU A 377 -21.06 -11.43 2.98
N PRO A 378 -19.83 -11.96 3.16
CA PRO A 378 -19.59 -13.14 4.00
C PRO A 378 -19.84 -12.86 5.49
N ALA A 379 -19.66 -11.63 5.93
CA ALA A 379 -19.91 -11.18 7.30
C ALA A 379 -20.21 -9.68 7.34
N PRO A 380 -20.89 -9.18 8.40
CA PRO A 380 -21.11 -7.75 8.58
C PRO A 380 -19.79 -7.02 8.86
N GLY A 381 -19.48 -6.02 8.04
CA GLY A 381 -18.32 -5.14 8.21
C GLY A 381 -18.64 -3.84 8.94
N ARG A 382 -17.69 -2.90 8.88
CA ARG A 382 -17.81 -1.57 9.51
C ARG A 382 -19.07 -0.83 9.07
N GLY A 383 -19.33 -0.80 7.75
CA GLY A 383 -20.45 -0.06 7.22
C GLY A 383 -21.81 -0.67 7.56
N GLU A 384 -21.92 -2.01 7.61
CA GLU A 384 -23.12 -2.68 8.13
C GLU A 384 -23.38 -2.33 9.59
N LEU A 385 -22.34 -2.27 10.43
CA LEU A 385 -22.45 -1.85 11.83
C LEU A 385 -22.94 -0.39 11.92
N LEU A 386 -22.32 0.53 11.18
CA LEU A 386 -22.68 1.95 11.24
C LEU A 386 -24.13 2.19 10.82
N GLU A 387 -24.57 1.57 9.72
CA GLU A 387 -25.96 1.67 9.26
C GLU A 387 -26.93 1.04 10.26
N ALA A 388 -26.58 -0.11 10.83
CA ALA A 388 -27.42 -0.77 11.84
C ALA A 388 -27.56 0.11 13.09
N VAL A 389 -26.46 0.68 13.59
CA VAL A 389 -26.48 1.60 14.74
C VAL A 389 -27.35 2.82 14.46
N GLN A 390 -27.18 3.45 13.30
CA GLN A 390 -27.99 4.62 12.90
C GLN A 390 -29.47 4.26 12.75
N THR A 391 -29.77 3.09 12.19
CA THR A 391 -31.15 2.61 12.00
C THR A 391 -31.84 2.33 13.34
N VAL A 392 -31.17 1.60 14.22
CA VAL A 392 -31.75 1.10 15.49
C VAL A 392 -31.78 2.20 16.56
N LEU A 393 -30.67 2.92 16.73
CA LEU A 393 -30.50 3.92 17.79
C LEU A 393 -30.84 5.33 17.32
N GLY A 394 -30.46 5.69 16.09
CA GLY A 394 -30.69 7.03 15.55
C GLY A 394 -32.14 7.27 15.13
N ARG A 395 -32.87 6.24 14.69
CA ARG A 395 -34.29 6.30 14.25
C ARG A 395 -34.62 7.43 13.27
N GLY A 396 -33.62 7.95 12.53
CA GLY A 396 -33.77 9.10 11.63
C GLY A 396 -33.74 10.48 12.30
N GLU A 397 -33.48 10.56 13.61
CA GLU A 397 -33.36 11.82 14.34
C GLU A 397 -31.91 12.36 14.29
N THR A 398 -31.70 13.47 13.61
CA THR A 398 -30.39 14.13 13.49
C THR A 398 -30.01 14.98 14.71
N TYR A 399 -30.98 15.40 15.53
CA TYR A 399 -30.78 16.21 16.73
C TYR A 399 -31.10 15.41 17.99
N GLY A 400 -30.39 15.68 19.09
CA GLY A 400 -30.56 14.93 20.35
C GLY A 400 -29.84 13.58 20.31
N ALA A 401 -30.60 12.48 20.23
CA ALA A 401 -30.09 11.12 20.29
C ALA A 401 -29.02 10.81 19.22
N GLY A 402 -29.17 11.35 18.01
CA GLY A 402 -28.20 11.19 16.93
C GLY A 402 -26.79 11.71 17.26
N ARG A 403 -26.68 12.83 18.01
CA ARG A 403 -25.37 13.36 18.44
C ARG A 403 -24.70 12.45 19.46
N ALA A 404 -25.47 11.93 20.42
CA ALA A 404 -24.94 10.99 21.42
C ALA A 404 -24.47 9.69 20.76
N VAL A 405 -25.23 9.18 19.79
CA VAL A 405 -24.83 8.01 18.98
C VAL A 405 -23.54 8.27 18.21
N ALA A 406 -23.40 9.44 17.58
CA ALA A 406 -22.16 9.79 16.88
C ALA A 406 -20.94 9.85 17.82
N LEU A 407 -21.08 10.45 19.01
CA LEU A 407 -20.02 10.50 20.01
C LEU A 407 -19.68 9.11 20.57
N ALA A 408 -20.67 8.25 20.77
CA ALA A 408 -20.45 6.87 21.21
C ALA A 408 -19.73 6.05 20.13
N LEU A 409 -20.11 6.21 18.87
CA LEU A 409 -19.40 5.60 17.75
C LEU A 409 -17.96 6.08 17.67
N GLU A 410 -17.71 7.39 17.80
CA GLU A 410 -16.35 7.94 17.81
C GLU A 410 -15.51 7.34 18.94
N ARG A 411 -15.99 7.37 20.20
CA ARG A 411 -15.24 6.81 21.32
C ARG A 411 -14.98 5.31 21.19
N VAL A 412 -15.99 4.54 20.80
CA VAL A 412 -15.89 3.07 20.75
C VAL A 412 -15.10 2.60 19.54
N LEU A 413 -15.24 3.25 18.38
CA LEU A 413 -14.63 2.81 17.13
C LEU A 413 -13.28 3.46 16.84
N VAL A 414 -12.99 4.65 17.39
CA VAL A 414 -11.62 5.18 17.37
C VAL A 414 -10.78 4.51 18.44
N GLY A 415 -11.31 4.35 19.65
CA GLY A 415 -10.58 3.83 20.80
C GLY A 415 -9.54 4.81 21.34
N ALA A 416 -8.78 4.37 22.34
CA ALA A 416 -7.83 5.20 23.09
C ALA A 416 -6.43 4.56 23.21
N ARG A 417 -6.10 3.60 22.33
CA ARG A 417 -4.81 2.91 22.34
C ARG A 417 -3.67 3.90 22.04
N THR A 418 -2.58 3.76 22.79
CA THR A 418 -1.38 4.60 22.76
C THR A 418 -0.13 3.76 22.56
#